data_AF-C3YWG3-F1
#
_entry.id   AF-C3YWG3-F1
#
_cell.length_a   1.000
_cell.length_b   1.000
_cell.length_c   1.000
_cell.angle_alpha   90.00
_cell.angle_beta   90.00
_cell.angle_gamma   90.00
#
_symmetry.space_group_name_H-M   'P 1'
#
loop_
_entity.id
_entity.type
_entity.pdbx_description
1 polymer ?
#
loop_
_entity_poly.entity_id
_entity_poly.type
_entity_poly.pdbx_seq_one_letter_code
_entity_poly.pdbx_strand_id
1 'polypeptide(L)'
;MYIIGGLGMLKLYQKRHPDVNPNAYAAYMFFAGVIFMAVIGVVYGTKAFWGLFTFVYILATLFLNMELYYMGRWSFDLKVFKRAYVMLRTDYLQCTDCKPMYTSRFVLLTIGNLVNLALALAGAIYQPQDFASFLLGIVISNLLIYFGFYIIMKIISGEKIRFLTCLLILQSAAVWAAALYFFLEANTSWQKMPAESRAQNRPCVLLGFYDTHDIWHFLSAVSLFCSFIVLLVLDDDLDYVRRDQIAVF
;
A
#
# COMPACT_ATOMS: atom_id res chain seq x y z
N MET A 1 -10.56 5.56 -3.97
CA MET A 1 -9.80 4.63 -3.09
C MET A 1 -8.28 4.78 -3.23
N TYR A 2 -7.70 4.99 -4.42
CA TYR A 2 -6.25 5.20 -4.58
C TYR A 2 -5.67 6.29 -3.66
N ILE A 3 -6.29 7.47 -3.66
CA ILE A 3 -5.86 8.60 -2.83
C ILE A 3 -5.90 8.23 -1.35
N ILE A 4 -6.95 7.53 -0.91
CA ILE A 4 -7.08 7.09 0.48
C ILE A 4 -5.95 6.12 0.85
N GLY A 5 -5.65 5.14 -0.01
CA GLY A 5 -4.55 4.20 0.22
C GLY A 5 -3.19 4.90 0.29
N GLY A 6 -2.94 5.80 -0.66
CA GLY A 6 -1.73 6.61 -0.70
C GLY A 6 -1.56 7.55 0.49
N LEU A 7 -2.61 8.27 0.88
CA LEU A 7 -2.62 9.14 2.05
C LEU A 7 -2.50 8.33 3.36
N GLY A 8 -3.05 7.12 3.41
CA GLY A 8 -2.88 6.21 4.53
C GLY A 8 -1.42 5.81 4.73
N MET A 9 -0.73 5.42 3.66
CA MET A 9 0.71 5.13 3.70
C MET A 9 1.52 6.36 4.10
N LEU A 10 1.21 7.52 3.51
CA LEU A 10 1.87 8.77 3.87
C LEU A 10 1.67 9.10 5.35
N LYS A 11 0.45 8.98 5.89
CA LYS A 11 0.18 9.26 7.31
C LYS A 11 0.87 8.28 8.26
N LEU A 12 0.96 7.01 7.90
CA LEU A 12 1.75 6.04 8.67
C LEU A 12 3.24 6.42 8.68
N TYR A 13 3.78 6.83 7.53
CA TYR A 13 5.19 7.25 7.43
C TYR A 13 5.49 8.49 8.28
N GLN A 14 4.60 9.50 8.21
CA GLN A 14 4.71 10.76 8.95
C GLN A 14 4.70 10.60 10.47
N LYS A 15 4.09 9.54 11.02
CA LYS A 15 4.08 9.28 12.47
C LYS A 15 5.48 9.06 13.03
N ARG A 16 6.40 8.51 12.22
CA ARG A 16 7.79 8.23 12.62
C ARG A 16 8.80 9.21 12.02
N HIS A 17 8.43 9.88 10.93
CA HIS A 17 9.28 10.83 10.21
C HIS A 17 8.58 12.20 10.08
N PRO A 18 8.38 12.94 11.19
CA PRO A 18 7.68 14.23 11.16
C PRO A 18 8.47 15.32 10.41
N ASP A 19 9.78 15.14 10.26
CA ASP A 19 10.71 16.01 9.56
C ASP A 19 10.77 15.76 8.04
N VAL A 20 10.43 14.54 7.59
CA VAL A 20 10.43 14.14 6.18
C VAL A 20 9.01 14.20 5.62
N ASN A 21 8.49 15.41 5.45
CA ASN A 21 7.16 15.64 4.86
C ASN A 21 7.27 16.07 3.40
N PRO A 22 6.73 15.30 2.44
CA PRO A 22 6.60 15.79 1.08
C PRO A 22 5.66 17.01 1.08
N ASN A 23 6.02 18.02 0.29
CA ASN A 23 5.15 19.16 0.05
C ASN A 23 3.78 18.66 -0.48
N ALA A 24 2.68 19.25 0.00
CA ALA A 24 1.33 18.91 -0.43
C ALA A 24 1.21 18.91 -1.96
N TYR A 25 1.79 19.90 -2.64
CA TYR A 25 1.81 19.95 -4.11
C TYR A 25 2.50 18.74 -4.73
N ALA A 26 3.63 18.30 -4.17
CA ALA A 26 4.35 17.12 -4.66
C ALA A 26 3.54 15.83 -4.45
N ALA A 27 2.90 15.67 -3.28
CA ALA A 27 2.05 14.52 -2.99
C ALA A 27 0.82 14.46 -3.92
N TYR A 28 0.14 15.58 -4.14
CA TYR A 28 -1.00 15.64 -5.06
C TYR A 28 -0.59 15.44 -6.52
N MET A 29 0.57 15.95 -6.95
CA MET A 29 1.12 15.67 -8.29
C MET A 29 1.42 14.19 -8.48
N PHE A 30 1.97 13.51 -7.47
CA PHE A 30 2.18 12.07 -7.51
C PHE A 30 0.84 11.32 -7.68
N PHE A 31 -0.19 11.66 -6.88
CA PHE A 31 -1.51 11.05 -7.02
C PHE A 31 -2.17 11.33 -8.38
N ALA A 32 -2.00 12.54 -8.91
CA ALA A 32 -2.48 12.87 -10.25
C ALA A 32 -1.80 11.99 -11.31
N GLY A 33 -0.49 11.75 -11.19
CA GLY A 33 0.25 10.82 -12.05
C GLY A 33 -0.27 9.37 -11.97
N VAL A 34 -0.54 8.87 -10.76
CA VAL A 34 -1.12 7.53 -10.55
C VAL A 34 -2.52 7.42 -11.19
N ILE A 35 -3.37 8.43 -11.04
CA ILE A 35 -4.71 8.46 -11.64
C ILE A 35 -4.62 8.55 -13.17
N PHE A 36 -3.72 9.39 -13.70
CA PHE A 36 -3.50 9.49 -15.13
C PHE A 36 -3.02 8.17 -15.73
N MET A 37 -2.10 7.48 -15.05
CA MET A 37 -1.67 6.13 -15.42
C MET A 37 -2.83 5.12 -15.38
N ALA A 38 -3.74 5.22 -14.41
CA ALA A 38 -4.95 4.39 -14.34
C ALA A 38 -5.82 4.58 -15.58
N VAL A 39 -6.06 5.83 -16.00
CA VAL A 39 -6.83 6.15 -17.20
C VAL A 39 -6.15 5.60 -18.45
N ILE A 40 -4.84 5.78 -18.60
CA ILE A 40 -4.09 5.22 -19.74
C ILE A 40 -4.19 3.69 -19.76
N GLY A 41 -4.03 3.02 -18.62
CA GLY A 41 -4.10 1.56 -18.58
C GLY A 41 -5.49 1.01 -18.87
N VAL A 42 -6.54 1.74 -18.48
CA VAL A 42 -7.94 1.41 -18.80
C VAL A 42 -8.24 1.58 -20.30
N VAL A 43 -7.77 2.67 -20.92
CA VAL A 43 -8.10 2.98 -22.32
C VAL A 43 -7.15 2.30 -23.33
N TYR A 44 -5.87 2.18 -22.98
CA TYR A 44 -4.78 1.78 -23.88
C TYR A 44 -3.93 0.63 -23.32
N GLY A 45 -4.54 -0.31 -22.58
CA GLY A 45 -3.89 -1.46 -21.92
C GLY A 45 -3.23 -2.49 -22.85
N THR A 46 -2.33 -2.04 -23.72
CA THR A 46 -1.53 -2.84 -24.66
C THR A 46 -0.43 -3.62 -23.94
N LYS A 47 0.15 -4.63 -24.60
CA LYS A 47 1.30 -5.37 -24.07
C LYS A 47 2.50 -4.46 -23.76
N ALA A 48 2.70 -3.40 -24.56
CA ALA A 48 3.75 -2.42 -24.33
C ALA A 48 3.49 -1.60 -23.06
N PHE A 49 2.24 -1.18 -22.83
CA PHE A 49 1.84 -0.50 -21.60
C PHE A 49 2.11 -1.38 -20.37
N TRP A 50 1.68 -2.66 -20.40
CA TRP A 50 1.92 -3.60 -19.30
C TRP A 50 3.42 -3.82 -19.04
N GLY A 51 4.23 -3.98 -20.09
CA GLY A 51 5.68 -4.10 -19.96
C GLY A 51 6.33 -2.86 -19.33
N LEU A 52 5.96 -1.67 -19.80
CA LEU A 52 6.45 -0.40 -19.25
C LEU A 52 6.00 -0.19 -17.80
N PHE A 53 4.73 -0.44 -17.51
CA PHE A 53 4.16 -0.35 -16.16
C PHE A 53 4.91 -1.25 -15.19
N THR A 54 5.08 -2.53 -15.51
CA THR A 54 5.77 -3.51 -14.66
C THR A 54 7.23 -3.09 -14.43
N PHE A 55 7.93 -2.62 -15.45
CA PHE A 55 9.30 -2.13 -15.32
C PHE A 55 9.40 -0.92 -14.38
N VAL A 56 8.58 0.10 -14.61
CA VAL A 56 8.55 1.32 -13.77
C VAL A 56 8.14 0.98 -12.33
N TYR A 57 7.17 0.09 -12.16
CA TYR A 57 6.67 -0.33 -10.85
C TYR A 57 7.73 -1.08 -10.02
N ILE A 58 8.47 -2.02 -10.62
CA ILE A 58 9.57 -2.72 -9.96
C ILE A 58 10.67 -1.73 -9.55
N LEU A 59 11.04 -0.79 -10.43
CA LEU A 59 12.03 0.24 -10.09
C LEU A 59 11.55 1.15 -8.96
N ALA A 60 10.30 1.60 -9.00
CA ALA A 60 9.72 2.45 -7.97
C ALA A 60 9.67 1.75 -6.60
N THR A 61 9.26 0.47 -6.56
CA THR A 61 9.20 -0.30 -5.30
C THR A 61 10.58 -0.61 -4.73
N LEU A 62 11.57 -0.90 -5.58
CA LEU A 62 12.97 -1.04 -5.14
C LEU A 62 13.51 0.27 -4.56
N PHE A 63 13.25 1.39 -5.24
CA PHE A 63 13.65 2.71 -4.78
C PHE A 63 13.00 3.06 -3.44
N LEU A 64 11.68 2.90 -3.30
CA LEU A 64 10.98 3.18 -2.05
C LEU A 64 11.45 2.30 -0.90
N ASN A 65 11.72 1.01 -1.14
CA ASN A 65 12.26 0.12 -0.10
C ASN A 65 13.66 0.55 0.35
N MET A 66 14.45 1.05 -0.58
CA MET A 66 15.78 1.58 -0.30
C MET A 66 15.70 2.85 0.57
N GLU A 67 14.81 3.78 0.23
CA GLU A 67 14.53 4.97 1.05
C GLU A 67 14.02 4.60 2.46
N LEU A 68 13.10 3.64 2.56
CA LEU A 68 12.59 3.14 3.85
C LEU A 68 13.68 2.47 4.69
N TYR A 69 14.57 1.69 4.08
CA TYR A 69 15.67 1.03 4.79
C TYR A 69 16.65 2.04 5.42
N TYR A 70 16.92 3.13 4.71
CA TYR A 70 17.85 4.19 5.14
C TYR A 70 17.15 5.41 5.77
N MET A 71 15.86 5.30 6.12
CA MET A 71 15.06 6.37 6.76
C MET A 71 15.07 7.71 6.00
N GLY A 72 15.07 7.69 4.65
CA GLY A 72 15.07 8.92 3.86
C GLY A 72 16.33 9.78 3.97
N ARG A 73 17.40 9.30 4.64
CA ARG A 73 18.68 10.00 4.74
C ARG A 73 19.54 9.86 3.48
N TRP A 74 19.02 9.19 2.46
CA TRP A 74 19.73 8.97 1.22
C TRP A 74 19.44 10.09 0.22
N SER A 75 20.45 10.90 -0.11
CA SER A 75 20.39 11.83 -1.24
C SER A 75 20.67 11.12 -2.57
N PHE A 76 19.80 11.33 -3.56
CA PHE A 76 19.95 10.78 -4.92
C PHE A 76 21.10 11.48 -5.67
N ASP A 77 22.32 10.96 -5.55
CA ASP A 77 23.45 11.36 -6.39
C ASP A 77 23.69 10.31 -7.48
N LEU A 78 24.17 10.69 -8.67
CA LEU A 78 24.62 9.73 -9.73
C LEU A 78 25.65 8.68 -9.23
N LYS A 79 26.28 8.94 -8.08
CA LYS A 79 27.15 8.01 -7.35
C LYS A 79 26.40 6.86 -6.66
N VAL A 80 25.06 6.83 -6.69
CA VAL A 80 24.18 5.79 -6.12
C VAL A 80 24.47 4.43 -6.75
N PHE A 81 24.58 4.33 -8.07
CA PHE A 81 24.92 3.06 -8.73
C PHE A 81 26.31 2.58 -8.35
N LYS A 82 27.26 3.50 -8.18
CA LYS A 82 28.62 3.19 -7.70
C LYS A 82 28.61 2.75 -6.24
N ARG A 83 27.82 3.40 -5.37
CA ARG A 83 27.64 3.03 -3.94
C ARG A 83 26.94 1.67 -3.80
N ALA A 84 25.86 1.44 -4.53
CA ALA A 84 25.14 0.17 -4.57
C ALA A 84 26.01 -0.96 -5.13
N TYR A 85 26.78 -0.71 -6.20
CA TYR A 85 27.73 -1.68 -6.75
C TYR A 85 28.87 -1.99 -5.79
N VAL A 86 29.47 -0.98 -5.15
CA VAL A 86 30.52 -1.18 -4.14
C VAL A 86 29.96 -1.94 -2.95
N MET A 87 28.80 -1.56 -2.42
CA MET A 87 28.12 -2.24 -1.31
C MET A 87 27.79 -3.69 -1.66
N LEU A 88 27.20 -3.98 -2.83
CA LEU A 88 26.98 -5.35 -3.29
C LEU A 88 28.30 -6.12 -3.43
N ARG A 89 29.37 -5.48 -3.90
CA ARG A 89 30.67 -6.13 -4.09
C ARG A 89 31.43 -6.39 -2.78
N THR A 90 31.41 -5.46 -1.82
CA THR A 90 32.10 -5.63 -0.53
C THR A 90 31.26 -6.45 0.45
N ASP A 91 29.94 -6.30 0.45
CA ASP A 91 29.09 -7.01 1.41
C ASP A 91 28.74 -8.43 0.91
N TYR A 92 28.48 -8.65 -0.38
CA TYR A 92 28.08 -9.99 -0.85
C TYR A 92 29.26 -10.94 -1.16
N LEU A 93 30.41 -10.42 -1.59
CA LEU A 93 31.54 -11.25 -2.05
C LEU A 93 32.70 -11.39 -1.06
N GLN A 94 32.77 -10.57 0.00
CA GLN A 94 33.94 -10.54 0.91
C GLN A 94 33.68 -10.88 2.38
N CYS A 95 32.42 -11.04 2.80
CA CYS A 95 32.07 -11.28 4.19
C CYS A 95 31.27 -12.58 4.39
N THR A 96 31.84 -13.51 5.16
CA THR A 96 31.16 -14.73 5.66
C THR A 96 30.14 -14.45 6.76
N ASP A 97 30.15 -13.25 7.37
CA ASP A 97 29.25 -12.82 8.47
C ASP A 97 28.50 -11.51 8.13
N CYS A 98 27.93 -11.41 6.93
CA CYS A 98 27.19 -10.23 6.51
C CYS A 98 25.80 -10.14 7.16
N LYS A 99 25.74 -9.50 8.33
CA LYS A 99 24.47 -9.09 8.92
C LYS A 99 24.07 -7.71 8.39
N PRO A 100 22.86 -7.55 7.82
CA PRO A 100 22.36 -6.23 7.42
C PRO A 100 22.35 -5.27 8.63
N MET A 101 22.65 -3.99 8.39
CA MET A 101 22.73 -2.96 9.44
C MET A 101 21.45 -2.89 10.29
N TYR A 102 20.28 -3.03 9.64
CA TYR A 102 18.97 -3.12 10.28
C TYR A 102 18.26 -4.43 9.90
N THR A 103 18.58 -5.54 10.57
CA THR A 103 18.07 -6.88 10.23
C THR A 103 16.55 -6.98 10.16
N SER A 104 15.83 -6.46 11.18
CA SER A 104 14.37 -6.52 11.20
C SER A 104 13.73 -5.81 10.01
N ARG A 105 14.22 -4.61 9.67
CA ARG A 105 13.74 -3.87 8.51
C ARG A 105 14.10 -4.55 7.21
N PHE A 106 15.33 -5.05 7.09
CA PHE A 106 15.77 -5.76 5.90
C PHE A 106 14.85 -6.94 5.58
N VAL A 107 14.55 -7.78 6.58
CA VAL A 107 13.68 -8.94 6.41
C VAL A 107 12.27 -8.52 6.00
N LEU A 108 11.66 -7.57 6.70
CA LEU A 108 10.29 -7.14 6.41
C LEU A 108 10.17 -6.45 5.04
N LEU A 109 11.13 -5.59 4.68
CA LEU A 109 11.15 -4.93 3.36
C LEU A 109 11.43 -5.91 2.24
N THR A 110 12.22 -6.96 2.48
CA THR A 110 12.44 -8.04 1.51
C THR A 110 11.14 -8.80 1.26
N ILE A 111 10.40 -9.16 2.31
CA ILE A 111 9.08 -9.81 2.18
C ILE A 111 8.13 -8.92 1.38
N GLY A 112 8.05 -7.63 1.70
CA GLY A 112 7.24 -6.67 0.95
C GLY A 112 7.66 -6.55 -0.52
N ASN A 113 8.96 -6.57 -0.81
CA ASN A 113 9.47 -6.55 -2.18
C ASN A 113 9.08 -7.82 -2.96
N LEU A 114 9.17 -9.00 -2.33
CA LEU A 114 8.77 -10.26 -2.96
C LEU A 114 7.28 -10.28 -3.30
N VAL A 115 6.43 -9.76 -2.41
CA VAL A 115 4.99 -9.62 -2.71
C VAL A 115 4.76 -8.64 -3.85
N ASN A 116 5.44 -7.49 -3.84
CA ASN A 116 5.34 -6.52 -4.93
C ASN A 116 5.84 -7.07 -6.28
N LEU A 117 6.93 -7.84 -6.28
CA LEU A 117 7.43 -8.53 -7.46
C LEU A 117 6.41 -9.55 -7.97
N ALA A 118 5.79 -10.34 -7.08
CA ALA A 118 4.75 -11.28 -7.44
C ALA A 118 3.54 -10.58 -8.07
N LEU A 119 3.08 -9.45 -7.50
CA LEU A 119 2.01 -8.64 -8.08
C LEU A 119 2.40 -8.07 -9.45
N ALA A 120 3.62 -7.58 -9.59
CA ALA A 120 4.14 -7.01 -10.84
C ALA A 120 4.18 -8.05 -11.98
N LEU A 121 4.65 -9.26 -11.66
CA LEU A 121 4.70 -10.39 -12.58
C LEU A 121 3.30 -10.90 -12.92
N ALA A 122 2.41 -11.00 -11.93
CA ALA A 122 1.01 -11.36 -12.15
C ALA A 122 0.32 -10.37 -13.11
N GLY A 123 0.54 -9.06 -12.95
CA GLY A 123 0.06 -8.05 -13.88
C GLY A 123 0.61 -8.24 -15.30
N ALA A 124 1.92 -8.48 -15.43
CA ALA A 124 2.56 -8.68 -16.72
C ALA A 124 2.08 -9.95 -17.47
N ILE A 125 1.78 -11.01 -16.73
CA ILE A 125 1.35 -12.31 -17.27
C ILE A 125 -0.14 -12.31 -17.58
N TYR A 126 -0.98 -11.97 -16.60
CA TYR A 126 -2.44 -12.11 -16.73
C TYR A 126 -3.09 -10.93 -17.45
N GLN A 127 -2.47 -9.74 -17.42
CA GLN A 127 -2.93 -8.53 -18.11
C GLN A 127 -4.44 -8.31 -17.95
N PRO A 128 -4.95 -8.20 -16.71
CA PRO A 128 -6.38 -8.08 -16.45
C PRO A 128 -6.98 -6.90 -17.22
N GLN A 129 -8.15 -7.11 -17.82
CA GLN A 129 -8.81 -6.08 -18.61
C GLN A 129 -9.20 -4.86 -17.77
N ASP A 130 -9.48 -5.05 -16.47
CA ASP A 130 -9.68 -3.96 -15.53
C ASP A 130 -8.36 -3.57 -14.84
N PHE A 131 -7.58 -2.73 -15.53
CA PHE A 131 -6.35 -2.17 -14.99
C PHE A 131 -6.58 -1.34 -13.72
N ALA A 132 -7.72 -0.65 -13.61
CA ALA A 132 -8.02 0.18 -12.46
C ALA A 132 -8.17 -0.66 -11.18
N SER A 133 -8.91 -1.77 -11.25
CA SER A 133 -9.03 -2.72 -10.14
C SER A 133 -7.69 -3.37 -9.79
N PHE A 134 -6.86 -3.69 -10.79
CA PHE A 134 -5.51 -4.21 -10.57
C PHE A 134 -4.59 -3.21 -9.84
N LEU A 135 -4.57 -1.95 -10.29
CA LEU A 135 -3.84 -0.88 -9.62
C LEU A 135 -4.35 -0.62 -8.20
N LEU A 136 -5.66 -0.78 -7.97
CA LEU A 136 -6.26 -0.65 -6.64
C LEU A 136 -5.73 -1.74 -5.72
N GLY A 137 -5.70 -2.98 -6.20
CA GLY A 137 -5.10 -4.11 -5.51
C GLY A 137 -3.66 -3.80 -5.09
N ILE A 138 -2.82 -3.30 -6.00
CA ILE A 138 -1.45 -2.89 -5.69
C ILE A 138 -1.38 -1.87 -4.56
N VAL A 139 -2.17 -0.78 -4.64
CA VAL A 139 -2.14 0.30 -3.64
C VAL A 139 -2.58 -0.19 -2.27
N ILE A 140 -3.65 -1.00 -2.21
CA ILE A 140 -4.18 -1.54 -0.96
C ILE A 140 -3.23 -2.60 -0.38
N SER A 141 -2.68 -3.50 -1.20
CA SER A 141 -1.67 -4.47 -0.77
C SER A 141 -0.45 -3.78 -0.16
N ASN A 142 0.06 -2.72 -0.79
CA ASN A 142 1.17 -1.95 -0.24
C ASN A 142 0.81 -1.24 1.07
N LEU A 143 -0.40 -0.69 1.19
CA LEU A 143 -0.88 -0.12 2.45
C LEU A 143 -0.91 -1.19 3.56
N LEU A 144 -1.43 -2.38 3.28
CA LEU A 144 -1.51 -3.47 4.26
C LEU A 144 -0.14 -4.00 4.66
N ILE A 145 0.77 -4.17 3.69
CA ILE A 145 2.17 -4.54 3.95
C ILE A 145 2.83 -3.51 4.83
N TYR A 146 2.66 -2.21 4.52
CA TYR A 146 3.28 -1.13 5.30
C TYR A 146 2.66 -0.98 6.69
N PHE A 147 1.35 -1.16 6.82
CA PHE A 147 0.68 -1.22 8.12
C PHE A 147 1.18 -2.40 8.97
N GLY A 148 1.33 -3.59 8.36
CA GLY A 148 1.92 -4.75 9.01
C GLY A 148 3.37 -4.53 9.42
N PHE A 149 4.19 -3.94 8.53
CA PHE A 149 5.56 -3.50 8.84
C PHE A 149 5.57 -2.58 10.07
N TYR A 150 4.68 -1.60 10.12
CA TYR A 150 4.57 -0.66 11.23
C TYR A 150 4.26 -1.36 12.56
N ILE A 151 3.25 -2.23 12.58
CA ILE A 151 2.85 -3.00 13.76
C ILE A 151 3.99 -3.88 14.25
N ILE A 152 4.66 -4.60 13.35
CA ILE A 152 5.77 -5.49 13.70
C ILE A 152 6.95 -4.68 14.25
N MET A 153 7.31 -3.56 13.63
CA MET A 153 8.40 -2.71 14.10
C MET A 153 8.09 -2.06 15.45
N LYS A 154 6.82 -1.71 15.71
CA LYS A 154 6.35 -1.24 17.01
C LYS A 154 6.60 -2.29 18.10
N ILE A 155 6.21 -3.55 17.84
CA ILE A 155 6.43 -4.67 18.76
C ILE A 155 7.94 -4.93 18.98
N ILE A 156 8.75 -4.92 17.92
CA ILE A 156 10.20 -5.13 18.01
C ILE A 156 10.88 -4.01 18.82
N SER A 157 10.35 -2.78 18.74
CA SER A 157 10.86 -1.63 19.49
C SER A 157 10.41 -1.61 20.96
N GLY A 158 9.65 -2.62 21.40
CA GLY A 158 9.16 -2.72 22.78
C GLY A 158 7.96 -1.81 23.09
N GLU A 159 7.36 -1.22 22.07
CA GLU A 159 6.17 -0.37 22.21
C GLU A 159 4.90 -1.21 22.35
N LYS A 160 3.87 -0.65 22.98
CA LYS A 160 2.64 -1.39 23.33
C LYS A 160 1.49 -0.95 22.46
N ILE A 161 0.77 -1.91 21.89
CA ILE A 161 -0.51 -1.64 21.25
C ILE A 161 -1.59 -1.74 22.31
N ARG A 162 -2.28 -0.64 22.59
CA ARG A 162 -3.34 -0.60 23.60
C ARG A 162 -4.47 -1.57 23.22
N PHE A 163 -5.11 -2.17 24.21
CA PHE A 163 -6.20 -3.14 24.00
C PHE A 163 -7.33 -2.57 23.13
N LEU A 164 -7.74 -1.32 23.37
CA LEU A 164 -8.74 -0.63 22.55
C LEU A 164 -8.31 -0.54 21.07
N THR A 165 -7.05 -0.20 20.81
CA THR A 165 -6.48 -0.16 19.45
C THR A 165 -6.52 -1.54 18.81
N CYS A 166 -6.19 -2.60 19.54
CA CYS A 166 -6.31 -3.98 19.04
C CYS A 166 -7.76 -4.34 18.66
N LEU A 167 -8.73 -4.00 19.51
CA LEU A 167 -10.16 -4.22 19.21
C LEU A 167 -10.59 -3.48 17.94
N LEU A 168 -10.17 -2.22 17.78
CA LEU A 168 -10.49 -1.42 16.60
C LEU A 168 -9.84 -1.97 15.32
N ILE A 169 -8.61 -2.51 15.42
CA ILE A 169 -7.95 -3.20 14.29
C ILE A 169 -8.76 -4.44 13.89
N LEU A 170 -9.15 -5.27 14.85
CA LEU A 170 -9.94 -6.47 14.59
C LEU A 170 -11.31 -6.14 14.00
N GLN A 171 -11.99 -5.13 14.54
CA GLN A 171 -13.26 -4.65 14.01
C GLN A 171 -13.08 -4.13 12.58
N SER A 172 -12.08 -3.30 12.32
CA SER A 172 -11.80 -2.78 10.99
C SER A 172 -11.52 -3.91 9.99
N ALA A 173 -10.72 -4.90 10.38
CA ALA A 173 -10.44 -6.07 9.54
C ALA A 173 -11.70 -6.89 9.24
N ALA A 174 -12.57 -7.09 10.23
CA ALA A 174 -13.82 -7.84 10.05
C ALA A 174 -14.78 -7.13 9.07
N VAL A 175 -14.97 -5.81 9.22
CA VAL A 175 -15.85 -5.05 8.32
C VAL A 175 -15.24 -4.95 6.91
N TRP A 176 -13.90 -4.82 6.79
CA TRP A 176 -13.22 -4.89 5.49
C TRP A 176 -13.40 -6.24 4.80
N ALA A 177 -13.31 -7.34 5.54
CA ALA A 177 -13.54 -8.68 5.00
C ALA A 177 -14.98 -8.83 4.50
N ALA A 178 -15.96 -8.33 5.25
CA ALA A 178 -17.36 -8.30 4.82
C ALA A 178 -17.56 -7.43 3.58
N ALA A 179 -16.95 -6.25 3.52
CA ALA A 179 -16.99 -5.38 2.34
C ALA A 179 -16.35 -6.06 1.11
N LEU A 180 -15.22 -6.75 1.30
CA LEU A 180 -14.52 -7.44 0.22
C LEU A 180 -15.34 -8.59 -0.36
N TYR A 181 -16.11 -9.30 0.48
CA TYR A 181 -17.03 -10.33 0.01
C TYR A 181 -18.02 -9.79 -1.04
N PHE A 182 -18.65 -8.65 -0.75
CA PHE A 182 -19.59 -8.02 -1.69
C PHE A 182 -18.88 -7.32 -2.86
N PHE A 183 -17.65 -6.82 -2.68
CA PHE A 183 -16.86 -6.24 -3.77
C PHE A 183 -16.55 -7.26 -4.87
N LEU A 184 -16.28 -8.51 -4.49
CA LEU A 184 -15.96 -9.59 -5.43
C LEU A 184 -17.20 -10.06 -6.21
N GLU A 185 -18.40 -9.61 -5.84
CA GLU A 185 -19.63 -9.89 -6.57
C GLU A 185 -19.81 -8.87 -7.72
N ALA A 186 -19.41 -9.26 -8.92
CA ALA A 186 -19.47 -8.40 -10.11
C ALA A 186 -20.91 -8.26 -10.65
N ASN A 187 -21.62 -7.22 -10.21
CA ASN A 187 -22.97 -6.89 -10.68
C ASN A 187 -23.01 -5.82 -11.78
N THR A 188 -21.90 -5.12 -12.02
CA THR A 188 -21.79 -4.06 -13.02
C THR A 188 -20.50 -4.20 -13.81
N SER A 189 -20.51 -3.72 -15.06
CA SER A 189 -19.32 -3.68 -15.90
C SER A 189 -19.29 -2.39 -16.70
N TRP A 190 -18.24 -1.59 -16.49
CA TRP A 190 -18.00 -0.37 -17.26
C TRP A 190 -17.49 -0.65 -18.68
N GLN A 191 -17.08 -1.89 -18.97
CA GLN A 191 -16.53 -2.31 -20.24
C GLN A 191 -17.61 -2.67 -21.27
N LYS A 192 -18.82 -2.97 -20.78
CA LYS A 192 -19.94 -3.43 -21.61
C LYS A 192 -20.87 -2.28 -21.96
N MET A 193 -21.65 -2.45 -23.02
CA MET A 193 -22.71 -1.50 -23.33
C MET A 193 -23.73 -1.44 -22.18
N PRO A 194 -24.39 -0.29 -21.94
CA PRO A 194 -25.34 -0.17 -20.83
C PRO A 194 -26.43 -1.25 -20.81
N ALA A 195 -26.88 -1.70 -21.98
CA ALA A 195 -27.86 -2.79 -22.09
C ALA A 195 -27.31 -4.15 -21.61
N GLU A 196 -26.06 -4.46 -21.96
CA GLU A 196 -25.39 -5.70 -21.58
C GLU A 196 -24.98 -5.70 -20.09
N SER A 197 -24.57 -4.54 -19.56
CA SER A 197 -24.30 -4.42 -18.12
C SER A 197 -25.58 -4.61 -17.30
N ARG A 198 -26.74 -4.10 -17.76
CA ARG A 198 -28.02 -4.28 -17.06
C ARG A 198 -28.45 -5.75 -16.96
N ALA A 199 -28.01 -6.60 -17.89
CA ALA A 199 -28.28 -8.03 -17.82
C ALA A 199 -27.57 -8.72 -16.63
N GLN A 200 -26.60 -8.05 -16.00
CA GLN A 200 -25.89 -8.56 -14.82
C GLN A 200 -26.57 -8.14 -13.50
N ASN A 201 -27.59 -7.28 -13.55
CA ASN A 201 -28.29 -6.82 -12.36
C ASN A 201 -28.95 -8.01 -11.64
N ARG A 202 -28.78 -8.05 -10.33
CA ARG A 202 -29.41 -9.04 -9.44
C ARG A 202 -30.57 -8.40 -8.66
N PRO A 203 -31.52 -9.19 -8.13
CA PRO A 203 -32.53 -8.68 -7.22
C PRO A 203 -31.90 -8.00 -5.99
N CYS A 204 -32.55 -6.95 -5.47
CA CYS A 204 -32.10 -6.27 -4.27
C CYS A 204 -32.16 -7.21 -3.06
N VAL A 205 -31.12 -7.20 -2.22
CA VAL A 205 -30.94 -8.17 -1.11
C VAL A 205 -31.37 -7.57 0.22
N LEU A 206 -31.24 -6.26 0.41
CA LEU A 206 -31.53 -5.58 1.67
C LEU A 206 -32.70 -4.60 1.52
N LEU A 207 -33.73 -4.78 2.36
CA LEU A 207 -34.96 -3.97 2.41
C LEU A 207 -35.73 -3.86 1.07
N GLY A 208 -35.44 -4.73 0.10
CA GLY A 208 -36.01 -4.66 -1.25
C GLY A 208 -35.56 -3.42 -2.05
N PHE A 209 -34.54 -2.69 -1.59
CA PHE A 209 -34.05 -1.46 -2.22
C PHE A 209 -32.55 -1.49 -2.51
N TYR A 210 -31.75 -2.04 -1.60
CA TYR A 210 -30.29 -2.05 -1.73
C TYR A 210 -29.80 -3.36 -2.34
N ASP A 211 -28.95 -3.24 -3.36
CA ASP A 211 -28.26 -4.38 -3.95
C ASP A 211 -26.93 -4.66 -3.22
N THR A 212 -26.15 -5.63 -3.69
CA THR A 212 -24.89 -5.97 -3.04
C THR A 212 -23.77 -4.94 -3.28
N HIS A 213 -23.89 -4.11 -4.31
CA HIS A 213 -22.97 -2.99 -4.57
C HIS A 213 -23.20 -1.86 -3.56
N ASP A 214 -24.46 -1.56 -3.24
CA ASP A 214 -24.81 -0.60 -2.19
C ASP A 214 -24.31 -1.06 -0.82
N ILE A 215 -24.50 -2.36 -0.51
CA ILE A 215 -24.01 -2.96 0.74
C ILE A 215 -22.47 -2.87 0.80
N TRP A 216 -21.78 -3.16 -0.31
CA TRP A 216 -20.32 -2.98 -0.41
C TRP A 216 -19.90 -1.54 -0.09
N HIS A 217 -20.57 -0.54 -0.67
CA HIS A 217 -20.28 0.86 -0.41
C HIS A 217 -20.50 1.25 1.06
N PHE A 218 -21.62 0.82 1.64
CA PHE A 218 -21.93 1.09 3.04
C PHE A 218 -20.88 0.47 3.98
N LEU A 219 -20.57 -0.81 3.81
CA LEU A 219 -19.56 -1.49 4.62
C LEU A 219 -18.17 -0.91 4.42
N SER A 220 -17.80 -0.52 3.19
CA SER A 220 -16.52 0.13 2.92
C SER A 220 -16.40 1.48 3.63
N ALA A 221 -17.48 2.27 3.70
CA ALA A 221 -17.48 3.54 4.43
C ALA A 221 -17.26 3.34 5.94
N VAL A 222 -17.93 2.35 6.53
CA VAL A 222 -17.73 1.98 7.95
C VAL A 222 -16.29 1.51 8.19
N SER A 223 -15.77 0.63 7.33
CA SER A 223 -14.38 0.15 7.42
C SER A 223 -13.36 1.28 7.32
N LEU A 224 -13.58 2.24 6.43
CA LEU A 224 -12.72 3.42 6.28
C LEU A 224 -12.73 4.29 7.54
N PHE A 225 -13.91 4.53 8.11
CA PHE A 225 -14.04 5.27 9.38
C PHE A 225 -13.27 4.58 10.51
N CYS A 226 -13.48 3.27 10.70
CA CYS A 226 -12.74 2.49 11.70
C CYS A 226 -11.21 2.52 11.44
N SER A 227 -10.79 2.41 10.16
CA SER A 227 -9.38 2.48 9.78
C SER A 227 -8.75 3.83 10.13
N PHE A 228 -9.48 4.94 9.95
CA PHE A 228 -8.98 6.26 10.36
C PHE A 228 -8.89 6.42 11.87
N ILE A 229 -9.85 5.87 12.63
CA ILE A 229 -9.73 5.82 14.10
C ILE A 229 -8.49 5.03 14.49
N VAL A 230 -8.26 3.85 13.90
CA VAL A 230 -7.05 3.05 14.14
C VAL A 230 -5.80 3.88 13.88
N LEU A 231 -5.71 4.60 12.76
CA LEU A 231 -4.57 5.47 12.47
C LEU A 231 -4.38 6.55 13.54
N LEU A 232 -5.46 7.13 14.09
CA LEU A 232 -5.36 8.13 15.15
C LEU A 232 -4.80 7.51 16.45
N VAL A 233 -5.38 6.39 16.89
CA VAL A 233 -5.10 5.78 18.20
C VAL A 233 -3.92 4.80 18.21
N LEU A 234 -3.22 4.67 17.08
CA LEU A 234 -2.17 3.67 16.90
C LEU A 234 -0.96 3.86 17.83
N ASP A 235 -0.68 5.11 18.20
CA ASP A 235 0.50 5.49 18.98
C ASP A 235 0.15 6.19 20.30
N ASP A 236 -1.07 6.01 20.80
CA ASP A 236 -1.50 6.61 22.09
C ASP A 236 -0.61 6.16 23.26
N ASP A 237 0.11 5.04 23.14
CA ASP A 237 1.11 4.62 24.13
C ASP A 237 2.31 5.58 24.23
N LEU A 238 2.53 6.41 23.22
CA LEU A 238 3.66 7.34 23.13
C LEU A 238 3.32 8.79 23.47
N ASP A 239 2.08 9.12 23.85
CA ASP A 239 1.64 10.50 24.09
C ASP A 239 2.49 11.28 25.10
N TYR A 240 3.02 10.58 26.10
CA TYR A 240 3.87 11.15 27.16
C TYR A 240 5.37 10.92 26.93
N VAL A 241 5.75 10.30 25.81
CA VAL A 241 7.15 10.02 25.47
C VAL A 241 7.69 11.20 24.67
N ARG A 242 8.86 11.73 25.05
CA ARG A 242 9.49 12.79 24.27
C ARG A 242 9.84 12.28 22.88
N ARG A 243 9.62 13.13 21.87
CA ARG A 243 9.79 12.77 20.44
C ARG A 243 11.19 12.26 20.09
N ASP A 244 12.23 12.79 20.74
CA ASP A 244 13.62 12.36 20.55
C ASP A 244 13.93 10.95 21.08
N GLN A 245 13.03 10.39 21.91
CA GLN A 245 13.15 9.06 22.49
C GLN A 245 12.32 8.00 21.74
N ILE A 246 11.49 8.43 20.78
CA ILE A 246 10.65 7.52 20.01
C ILE A 246 11.51 6.86 18.93
N ALA A 247 11.48 5.53 18.87
CA ALA A 247 12.18 4.79 17.83
C ALA A 247 11.60 5.13 16.44
N VAL A 248 12.50 5.48 15.53
CA VAL A 248 12.20 5.70 14.11
C VAL A 248 12.46 4.40 13.36
N PHE A 249 11.58 4.02 12.45
CA PHE A 249 11.73 2.80 11.65
C PHE A 249 11.00 2.84 10.30
#